data_AF-A0A8C3YLJ3-F1
#
_entry.id   AF-A0A8C3YLJ3-F1
#
_cell.length_a   1.000
_cell.length_b   1.000
_cell.length_c   1.000
_cell.angle_alpha   90.00
_cell.angle_beta   90.00
_cell.angle_gamma   90.00
#
_symmetry.space_group_name_H-M   'P 1'
#
loop_
_entity.id
_entity.type
_entity.pdbx_description
1 polymer ?
#
loop_
_entity_poly.entity_id
_entity_poly.type
_entity_poly.pdbx_seq_one_letter_code
_entity_poly.pdbx_strand_id
1 'polypeptide(L)'
;MGVKKKKETEVISLTICHQDLETLRSLADAEGKNLASLLLHCVQLTDGVSQIHYVKQIVPLLEKANKNGMCDPTIQSCLDILAGIYLSLNVKNPLKKVLASSLNGLPELFLTEATQSFTSRLQEELNTTDLYSYRKVIDNISSCVENFDLVLHFLQKSLIEISEENRKLTGNHIVQTQLMNDLLVGIRVSMTLVQKVQGFQKMHLMSSPTWQSMCELLSIFTKFLSDDDLLQTIQSTSGLAVILFIKAMFQPPEKIPDLCCLFSSIFQHPKRFL
;
A
#
# COMPACT_ATOMS: atom_id res chain seq x y z
N MET A 1 -35.06 9.92 -15.74
CA MET A 1 -34.40 8.94 -14.83
C MET A 1 -33.22 8.34 -15.57
N GLY A 2 -31.99 8.72 -15.21
CA GLY A 2 -30.77 8.21 -15.85
C GLY A 2 -30.46 6.80 -15.35
N VAL A 3 -30.61 5.80 -16.20
CA VAL A 3 -30.23 4.41 -15.90
C VAL A 3 -28.70 4.38 -15.76
N LYS A 4 -28.21 4.28 -14.52
CA LYS A 4 -26.81 3.97 -14.24
C LYS A 4 -26.52 2.58 -14.83
N LYS A 5 -25.84 2.53 -15.97
CA LYS A 5 -25.26 1.31 -16.54
C LYS A 5 -24.33 0.72 -15.46
N LYS A 6 -24.76 -0.37 -14.83
CA LYS A 6 -23.98 -1.12 -13.83
C LYS A 6 -22.81 -1.72 -14.61
N LYS A 7 -21.62 -1.13 -14.47
CA LYS A 7 -20.39 -1.63 -15.09
C LYS A 7 -20.18 -3.04 -14.54
N GLU A 8 -20.30 -4.07 -15.38
CA GLU A 8 -20.02 -5.44 -14.97
C GLU A 8 -18.57 -5.49 -14.48
N THR A 9 -18.39 -5.83 -13.21
CA THR A 9 -17.07 -5.95 -12.61
C THR A 9 -16.51 -7.28 -13.07
N GLU A 10 -15.69 -7.27 -14.10
CA GLU A 10 -14.97 -8.46 -14.57
C GLU A 10 -14.05 -8.98 -13.45
N VAL A 11 -14.17 -10.27 -13.13
CA VAL A 11 -13.35 -10.92 -12.10
C VAL A 11 -12.15 -11.55 -12.78
N ILE A 12 -11.05 -10.78 -12.86
CA ILE A 12 -9.79 -11.29 -13.41
C ILE A 12 -9.24 -12.36 -12.48
N SER A 13 -8.83 -13.51 -13.03
CA SER A 13 -8.31 -14.63 -12.26
C SER A 13 -7.00 -14.31 -11.53
N LEU A 14 -6.73 -15.02 -10.44
CA LEU A 14 -5.48 -14.94 -9.69
C LEU A 14 -4.29 -15.36 -10.57
N THR A 15 -3.15 -14.72 -10.32
CA THR A 15 -1.85 -15.10 -10.89
C THR A 15 -0.81 -15.15 -9.78
N ILE A 16 0.08 -16.13 -9.82
CA ILE A 16 1.23 -16.25 -8.91
C ILE A 16 2.52 -16.39 -9.70
N CYS A 17 3.65 -16.04 -9.07
CA CYS A 17 4.96 -16.24 -9.69
C CYS A 17 5.29 -17.73 -9.76
N HIS A 18 6.23 -18.09 -10.64
CA HIS A 18 6.61 -19.49 -10.84
C HIS A 18 7.14 -20.13 -9.54
N GLN A 19 7.92 -19.38 -8.75
CA GLN A 19 8.48 -19.89 -7.51
C GLN A 19 7.37 -20.25 -6.50
N ASP A 20 6.38 -19.38 -6.33
CA ASP A 20 5.24 -19.62 -5.44
C ASP A 20 4.42 -20.85 -5.91
N LEU A 21 4.29 -21.05 -7.22
CA LEU A 21 3.59 -22.21 -7.78
C LEU A 21 4.32 -23.53 -7.45
N GLU A 22 5.64 -23.57 -7.59
CA GLU A 22 6.43 -24.76 -7.24
C GLU A 22 6.39 -25.03 -5.73
N THR A 23 6.45 -23.97 -4.91
CA THR A 23 6.30 -24.10 -3.47
C THR A 23 4.94 -24.71 -3.11
N LEU A 24 3.83 -24.24 -3.69
CA LEU A 24 2.51 -24.86 -3.48
C LEU A 24 2.47 -26.33 -3.89
N ARG A 25 3.10 -26.71 -5.02
CA ARG A 25 3.16 -28.10 -5.47
C ARG A 25 3.93 -28.99 -4.52
N SER A 26 5.02 -28.49 -3.94
CA SER A 26 5.85 -29.24 -2.99
C SER A 26 5.15 -29.45 -1.63
N LEU A 27 4.26 -28.53 -1.27
CA LEU A 27 3.57 -28.51 0.02
C LEU A 27 2.16 -29.12 -0.03
N ALA A 28 1.60 -29.34 -1.23
CA ALA A 28 0.29 -29.94 -1.40
C ALA A 28 0.28 -31.37 -0.87
N ASP A 29 -0.68 -31.67 0.00
CA ASP A 29 -0.89 -33.02 0.52
C ASP A 29 -1.57 -33.92 -0.52
N ALA A 30 -1.24 -35.21 -0.50
CA ALA A 30 -1.84 -36.20 -1.40
C ALA A 30 -3.37 -36.32 -1.24
N GLU A 31 -3.90 -35.95 -0.06
CA GLU A 31 -5.33 -35.96 0.22
C GLU A 31 -6.06 -34.69 -0.25
N GLY A 32 -5.33 -33.63 -0.62
CA GLY A 32 -5.90 -32.37 -1.08
C GLY A 32 -6.63 -31.55 -0.01
N LYS A 33 -6.35 -31.78 1.28
CA LYS A 33 -7.09 -31.19 2.40
C LYS A 33 -6.37 -30.04 3.08
N ASN A 34 -5.06 -29.88 2.84
CA ASN A 34 -4.30 -28.81 3.45
C ASN A 34 -4.46 -27.47 2.70
N LEU A 35 -3.98 -26.38 3.32
CA LEU A 35 -4.11 -25.05 2.73
C LEU A 35 -3.34 -24.92 1.40
N ALA A 36 -2.17 -25.56 1.27
CA ALA A 36 -1.37 -25.53 0.05
C ALA A 36 -2.12 -26.15 -1.14
N SER A 37 -2.77 -27.29 -0.94
CA SER A 37 -3.63 -27.95 -1.94
C SER A 37 -4.81 -27.08 -2.32
N LEU A 38 -5.47 -26.43 -1.35
CA LEU A 38 -6.56 -25.49 -1.63
C LEU A 38 -6.08 -24.31 -2.49
N LEU A 39 -4.95 -23.70 -2.14
CA LEU A 39 -4.37 -22.59 -2.90
C LEU A 39 -3.93 -23.03 -4.29
N LEU A 40 -3.31 -24.22 -4.42
CA LEU A 40 -2.88 -24.79 -5.68
C LEU A 40 -4.08 -24.99 -6.63
N HIS A 41 -5.18 -25.56 -6.13
CA HIS A 41 -6.41 -25.68 -6.91
C HIS A 41 -6.98 -24.31 -7.28
N CYS A 42 -6.99 -23.36 -6.35
CA CYS A 42 -7.48 -22.00 -6.60
C CYS A 42 -6.72 -21.34 -7.76
N VAL A 43 -5.39 -21.38 -7.77
CA VAL A 43 -4.58 -20.73 -8.82
C VAL A 43 -4.62 -21.45 -10.16
N GLN A 44 -4.98 -22.73 -10.19
CA GLN A 44 -5.16 -23.49 -11.43
C GLN A 44 -6.49 -23.18 -12.13
N LEU A 45 -7.45 -22.58 -11.43
CA LEU A 45 -8.72 -22.17 -12.03
C LEU A 45 -8.54 -20.95 -12.93
N THR A 46 -9.20 -20.98 -14.08
CA THR A 46 -9.23 -19.87 -15.04
C THR A 46 -10.39 -18.89 -14.78
N ASP A 47 -11.35 -19.28 -13.95
CA ASP A 47 -12.53 -18.49 -13.62
C ASP A 47 -12.39 -17.81 -12.24
N GLY A 48 -12.39 -16.48 -12.24
CA GLY A 48 -12.28 -15.67 -11.03
C GLY A 48 -13.46 -15.84 -10.06
N VAL A 49 -14.65 -16.22 -10.56
CA VAL A 49 -15.82 -16.47 -9.70
C VAL A 49 -15.63 -17.75 -8.87
N SER A 50 -15.12 -18.80 -9.49
CA SER A 50 -14.79 -20.06 -8.81
C SER A 50 -13.69 -19.85 -7.78
N GLN A 51 -12.66 -19.05 -8.11
CA GLN A 51 -11.60 -18.68 -7.17
C GLN A 51 -12.13 -17.99 -5.90
N ILE A 52 -13.18 -17.17 -6.00
CA ILE A 52 -13.82 -16.55 -4.82
C ILE A 52 -14.32 -17.61 -3.83
N HIS A 53 -14.85 -18.73 -4.32
CA HIS A 53 -15.35 -19.80 -3.46
C HIS A 53 -14.21 -20.44 -2.65
N TYR A 54 -13.05 -20.69 -3.29
CA TYR A 54 -11.88 -21.24 -2.62
C TYR A 54 -11.27 -20.26 -1.62
N VAL A 55 -11.17 -18.97 -1.96
CA VAL A 55 -10.67 -17.94 -1.03
C VAL A 55 -11.50 -17.86 0.26
N LYS A 56 -12.81 -18.10 0.18
CA LYS A 56 -13.69 -18.13 1.36
C LYS A 56 -13.45 -19.33 2.28
N GLN A 57 -12.81 -20.39 1.78
CA GLN A 57 -12.49 -21.59 2.56
C GLN A 57 -11.17 -21.48 3.33
N ILE A 58 -10.34 -20.46 3.06
CA ILE A 58 -9.05 -20.25 3.72
C ILE A 58 -9.21 -20.18 5.24
N VAL A 59 -10.08 -19.31 5.76
CA VAL A 59 -10.29 -19.14 7.21
C VAL A 59 -10.84 -20.43 7.86
N PRO A 60 -11.93 -21.04 7.35
CA PRO A 60 -12.43 -22.31 7.89
C PRO A 60 -11.40 -23.46 7.92
N LEU A 61 -10.45 -23.50 6.98
CA LEU A 61 -9.38 -24.50 6.99
C LEU A 61 -8.32 -24.20 8.04
N LEU A 62 -7.92 -22.94 8.19
CA LEU A 62 -6.96 -22.51 9.21
C LEU A 62 -7.51 -22.75 10.63
N GLU A 63 -8.81 -22.51 10.85
CA GLU A 63 -9.47 -22.83 12.11
C GLU A 63 -9.43 -24.33 12.44
N LYS A 64 -9.52 -25.21 11.43
CA LYS A 64 -9.47 -26.67 11.62
C LYS A 64 -8.05 -27.19 11.83
N ALA A 65 -7.05 -26.53 11.25
CA ALA A 65 -5.63 -26.85 11.41
C ALA A 65 -5.11 -26.49 12.83
N ASN A 66 -5.85 -25.67 13.56
CA ASN A 66 -5.53 -25.14 14.89
C ASN A 66 -5.63 -26.16 16.05
N LYS A 67 -5.14 -27.40 15.89
CA LYS A 67 -5.25 -28.42 16.96
C LYS A 67 -4.05 -28.49 17.90
N ASN A 68 -2.88 -27.98 17.51
CA ASN A 68 -1.62 -28.26 18.22
C ASN A 68 -0.83 -27.02 18.69
N GLY A 69 -1.34 -25.80 18.48
CA GLY A 69 -0.74 -24.56 19.03
C GLY A 69 0.61 -24.10 18.46
N MET A 70 1.22 -24.85 17.53
CA MET A 70 2.40 -24.41 16.76
C MET A 70 2.01 -24.13 15.31
N CYS A 71 2.48 -23.00 14.77
CA CYS A 71 2.36 -22.69 13.34
C CYS A 71 3.19 -23.66 12.51
N ASP A 72 2.52 -24.46 11.69
CA ASP A 72 3.15 -25.34 10.70
C ASP A 72 3.91 -24.50 9.65
N PRO A 73 5.18 -24.82 9.32
CA PRO A 73 5.94 -24.17 8.25
C PRO A 73 5.18 -24.11 6.90
N THR A 74 4.30 -25.10 6.67
CA THR A 74 3.41 -25.15 5.51
C THR A 74 2.42 -23.99 5.50
N ILE A 75 1.84 -23.66 6.67
CA ILE A 75 0.90 -22.54 6.81
C ILE A 75 1.64 -21.22 6.60
N GLN A 76 2.83 -21.06 7.18
CA GLN A 76 3.65 -19.87 6.97
C GLN A 76 3.93 -19.64 5.48
N SER A 77 4.36 -20.69 4.76
CA SER A 77 4.60 -20.60 3.31
C SER A 77 3.32 -20.25 2.53
N CYS A 78 2.17 -20.74 2.97
CA CYS A 78 0.88 -20.37 2.37
C CYS A 78 0.51 -18.90 2.64
N LEU A 79 0.81 -18.36 3.83
CA LEU A 79 0.60 -16.96 4.16
C LEU A 79 1.51 -16.04 3.33
N ASP A 80 2.77 -16.43 3.09
CA ASP A 80 3.68 -15.72 2.18
C ASP A 80 3.11 -15.63 0.76
N ILE A 81 2.57 -16.73 0.25
CA ILE A 81 1.99 -16.80 -1.09
C ILE A 81 0.68 -15.99 -1.14
N LEU A 82 -0.15 -16.05 -0.09
CA LEU A 82 -1.35 -15.23 0.03
C LEU A 82 -1.03 -13.74 0.05
N ALA A 83 0.05 -13.33 0.70
CA ALA A 83 0.54 -11.96 0.68
C ALA A 83 0.94 -11.54 -0.75
N GLY A 84 1.69 -12.40 -1.45
CA GLY A 84 2.06 -12.17 -2.86
C GLY A 84 0.84 -12.03 -3.78
N ILE A 85 -0.15 -12.93 -3.63
CA ILE A 85 -1.42 -12.85 -4.38
C ILE A 85 -2.16 -11.55 -4.05
N TYR A 86 -2.28 -11.20 -2.76
CA TYR A 86 -3.00 -10.01 -2.35
C TYR A 86 -2.39 -8.75 -2.98
N LEU A 87 -1.07 -8.61 -2.91
CA LEU A 87 -0.34 -7.48 -3.48
C LEU A 87 -0.40 -7.46 -5.01
N SER A 88 -0.43 -8.64 -5.66
CA SER A 88 -0.50 -8.70 -7.12
C SER A 88 -1.84 -8.23 -7.71
N LEU A 89 -2.93 -8.27 -6.93
CA LEU A 89 -4.28 -7.93 -7.40
C LEU A 89 -4.57 -6.42 -7.41
N ASN A 90 -5.28 -5.96 -8.44
CA ASN A 90 -5.78 -4.59 -8.51
C ASN A 90 -6.93 -4.36 -7.50
N VAL A 91 -7.01 -3.16 -6.91
CA VAL A 91 -8.08 -2.77 -5.95
C VAL A 91 -9.50 -2.87 -6.50
N LYS A 92 -9.67 -2.83 -7.82
CA LYS A 92 -10.97 -3.01 -8.49
C LYS A 92 -11.37 -4.47 -8.62
N ASN A 93 -10.44 -5.41 -8.49
CA ASN A 93 -10.70 -6.84 -8.61
C ASN A 93 -11.48 -7.34 -7.37
N PRO A 94 -12.67 -7.95 -7.54
CA PRO A 94 -13.43 -8.52 -6.43
C PRO A 94 -12.66 -9.54 -5.59
N LEU A 95 -11.74 -10.31 -6.20
CA LEU A 95 -10.91 -11.27 -5.47
C LEU A 95 -10.04 -10.61 -4.40
N LYS A 96 -9.52 -9.40 -4.65
CA LYS A 96 -8.73 -8.66 -3.65
C LYS A 96 -9.58 -8.32 -2.42
N LYS A 97 -10.85 -7.97 -2.62
CA LYS A 97 -11.77 -7.65 -1.52
C LYS A 97 -12.16 -8.88 -0.72
N VAL A 98 -12.39 -10.00 -1.40
CA VAL A 98 -12.69 -11.27 -0.72
C VAL A 98 -11.47 -11.75 0.06
N LEU A 99 -10.27 -11.66 -0.52
CA LEU A 99 -9.01 -11.94 0.18
C LEU A 99 -8.84 -11.04 1.39
N ALA A 100 -9.03 -9.72 1.25
CA ALA A 100 -8.97 -8.78 2.38
C ALA A 100 -9.94 -9.21 3.51
N SER A 101 -11.15 -9.62 3.16
CA SER A 101 -12.14 -10.09 4.14
C SER A 101 -11.71 -11.38 4.83
N SER A 102 -11.14 -12.34 4.09
CA SER A 102 -10.61 -13.58 4.68
C SER A 102 -9.41 -13.30 5.58
N LEU A 103 -8.49 -12.43 5.15
CA LEU A 103 -7.29 -12.05 5.92
C LEU A 103 -7.65 -11.31 7.22
N ASN A 104 -8.65 -10.44 7.19
CA ASN A 104 -9.17 -9.77 8.39
C ASN A 104 -9.92 -10.74 9.33
N GLY A 105 -10.34 -11.90 8.83
CA GLY A 105 -10.98 -12.96 9.62
C GLY A 105 -10.01 -14.05 10.07
N LEU A 106 -8.70 -13.85 9.94
CA LEU A 106 -7.72 -14.84 10.37
C LEU A 106 -7.78 -15.05 11.88
N PRO A 107 -7.62 -16.30 12.36
CA PRO A 107 -7.45 -16.58 13.78
C PRO A 107 -6.24 -15.83 14.37
N GLU A 108 -6.36 -15.36 15.61
CA GLU A 108 -5.33 -14.56 16.30
C GLU A 108 -3.93 -15.20 16.27
N LEU A 109 -3.89 -16.53 16.35
CA LEU A 109 -2.66 -17.34 16.32
C LEU A 109 -1.84 -17.19 15.05
N PHE A 110 -2.45 -16.77 13.93
CA PHE A 110 -1.77 -16.59 12.64
C PHE A 110 -1.52 -15.12 12.30
N LEU A 111 -1.99 -14.17 13.13
CA LEU A 111 -1.87 -12.75 12.82
C LEU A 111 -0.40 -12.31 12.76
N THR A 112 0.44 -12.83 13.66
CA THR A 112 1.87 -12.47 13.69
C THR A 112 2.59 -12.94 12.42
N GLU A 113 2.38 -14.20 12.03
CA GLU A 113 2.96 -14.81 10.84
C GLU A 113 2.41 -14.15 9.57
N ALA A 114 1.10 -13.87 9.53
CA ALA A 114 0.49 -13.15 8.42
C ALA A 114 1.09 -11.74 8.31
N THR A 115 1.18 -10.99 9.40
CA THR A 115 1.84 -9.68 9.39
C THR A 115 3.28 -9.79 8.87
N GLN A 116 4.07 -10.74 9.36
CA GLN A 116 5.45 -10.94 8.91
C GLN A 116 5.54 -11.25 7.40
N SER A 117 4.70 -12.16 6.91
CA SER A 117 4.60 -12.52 5.49
C SER A 117 4.25 -11.32 4.62
N PHE A 118 3.23 -10.55 5.03
CA PHE A 118 2.80 -9.34 4.33
C PHE A 118 3.86 -8.25 4.35
N THR A 119 4.56 -8.07 5.47
CA THR A 119 5.68 -7.13 5.59
C THR A 119 6.82 -7.51 4.66
N SER A 120 7.23 -8.78 4.64
CA SER A 120 8.33 -9.27 3.80
C SER A 120 8.02 -9.09 2.31
N ARG A 121 6.84 -9.54 1.86
CA ARG A 121 6.41 -9.39 0.46
C ARG A 121 6.20 -7.94 0.06
N LEU A 122 5.68 -7.10 0.97
CA LEU A 122 5.56 -5.68 0.72
C LEU A 122 6.95 -5.06 0.54
N GLN A 123 7.89 -5.32 1.44
CA GLN A 123 9.27 -4.84 1.32
C GLN A 123 9.92 -5.24 -0.01
N GLU A 124 9.73 -6.49 -0.46
CA GLU A 124 10.21 -6.96 -1.77
C GLU A 124 9.57 -6.18 -2.93
N GLU A 125 8.26 -5.99 -2.90
CA GLU A 125 7.53 -5.20 -3.90
C GLU A 125 8.07 -3.75 -3.91
N LEU A 126 8.15 -3.06 -2.76
CA LEU A 126 8.62 -1.68 -2.69
C LEU A 126 10.07 -1.50 -3.19
N ASN A 127 10.92 -2.52 -3.02
CA ASN A 127 12.31 -2.49 -3.46
C ASN A 127 12.47 -2.71 -4.97
N THR A 128 11.61 -3.51 -5.58
CA THR A 128 11.76 -3.98 -6.96
C THR A 128 10.82 -3.30 -7.96
N THR A 129 9.86 -2.51 -7.48
CA THR A 129 8.83 -1.89 -8.32
C THR A 129 9.40 -0.84 -9.28
N ASP A 130 9.01 -0.94 -10.55
CA ASP A 130 9.27 0.06 -11.58
C ASP A 130 8.23 1.19 -11.59
N LEU A 131 8.57 2.31 -12.23
CA LEU A 131 7.75 3.53 -12.27
C LEU A 131 6.32 3.28 -12.79
N TYR A 132 6.12 2.39 -13.77
CA TYR A 132 4.80 2.10 -14.35
C TYR A 132 3.91 1.28 -13.39
N SER A 133 4.53 0.59 -12.43
CA SER A 133 3.87 -0.23 -11.42
C SER A 133 3.60 0.54 -10.12
N TYR A 134 4.17 1.74 -9.92
CA TYR A 134 3.97 2.55 -8.71
C TYR A 134 2.51 2.79 -8.38
N ARG A 135 1.66 3.03 -9.38
CA ARG A 135 0.25 3.26 -9.11
C ARG A 135 -0.41 2.08 -8.37
N LYS A 136 -0.14 0.86 -8.83
CA LYS A 136 -0.68 -0.35 -8.22
C LYS A 136 -0.20 -0.48 -6.77
N VAL A 137 1.09 -0.24 -6.53
CA VAL A 137 1.70 -0.35 -5.21
C VAL A 137 1.17 0.73 -4.26
N ILE A 138 1.04 1.97 -4.71
CA ILE A 138 0.44 3.07 -3.96
C ILE A 138 -1.00 2.73 -3.52
N ASP A 139 -1.80 2.15 -4.43
CA ASP A 139 -3.15 1.71 -4.11
C ASP A 139 -3.17 0.56 -3.06
N ASN A 140 -2.14 -0.30 -3.03
CA ASN A 140 -2.01 -1.41 -2.08
C ASN A 140 -1.62 -0.95 -0.67
N ILE A 141 -0.68 -0.01 -0.55
CA ILE A 141 -0.13 0.43 0.74
C ILE A 141 -1.11 1.30 1.55
N SER A 142 -2.20 1.77 0.95
CA SER A 142 -3.24 2.54 1.67
C SER A 142 -3.82 1.78 2.87
N SER A 143 -3.80 0.44 2.86
CA SER A 143 -4.26 -0.41 3.98
C SER A 143 -3.19 -0.74 5.03
N CYS A 144 -1.91 -0.43 4.80
CA CYS A 144 -0.80 -0.93 5.61
C CYS A 144 -0.40 0.09 6.69
N VAL A 145 -0.83 -0.11 7.95
CA VAL A 145 -0.48 0.78 9.09
C VAL A 145 0.75 0.25 9.86
N GLU A 146 0.95 -1.06 9.90
CA GLU A 146 1.97 -1.72 10.73
C GLU A 146 3.42 -1.52 10.21
N ASN A 147 3.58 -1.20 8.91
CA ASN A 147 4.89 -0.98 8.26
C ASN A 147 5.08 0.47 7.84
N PHE A 148 4.69 1.40 8.71
CA PHE A 148 4.60 2.81 8.39
C PHE A 148 5.89 3.41 7.80
N ASP A 149 7.06 3.13 8.38
CA ASP A 149 8.35 3.68 7.95
C ASP A 149 8.72 3.27 6.52
N LEU A 150 8.59 1.97 6.26
CA LEU A 150 8.81 1.38 4.95
C LEU A 150 7.93 2.04 3.88
N VAL A 151 6.65 2.18 4.21
CA VAL A 151 5.64 2.76 3.31
C VAL A 151 5.91 4.23 3.05
N LEU A 152 6.32 5.01 4.08
CA LEU A 152 6.70 6.41 3.91
C LEU A 152 7.91 6.58 2.99
N HIS A 153 8.93 5.74 3.14
CA HIS A 153 10.13 5.81 2.30
C HIS A 153 9.80 5.53 0.82
N PHE A 154 8.96 4.54 0.55
CA PHE A 154 8.49 4.28 -0.82
C PHE A 154 7.64 5.42 -1.37
N LEU A 155 6.74 6.00 -0.57
CA LEU A 155 5.93 7.15 -1.00
C LEU A 155 6.81 8.34 -1.36
N GLN A 156 7.85 8.60 -0.56
CA GLN A 156 8.82 9.64 -0.87
C GLN A 156 9.52 9.38 -2.20
N LYS A 157 10.11 8.19 -2.38
CA LYS A 157 10.81 7.80 -3.61
C LYS A 157 9.89 7.91 -4.83
N SER A 158 8.71 7.29 -4.76
CA SER A 158 7.76 7.28 -5.88
C SER A 158 7.26 8.67 -6.25
N LEU A 159 6.95 9.54 -5.28
CA LEU A 159 6.53 10.91 -5.59
C LEU A 159 7.64 11.73 -6.26
N ILE A 160 8.90 11.56 -5.85
CA ILE A 160 10.04 12.21 -6.50
C ILE A 160 10.17 11.72 -7.95
N GLU A 161 10.25 10.41 -8.14
CA GLU A 161 10.48 9.82 -9.47
C GLU A 161 9.34 10.11 -10.45
N ILE A 162 8.08 9.99 -10.01
CA ILE A 162 6.92 10.35 -10.84
C ILE A 162 6.96 11.84 -11.22
N SER A 163 7.32 12.72 -10.27
CA SER A 163 7.41 14.15 -10.54
C SER A 163 8.53 14.49 -11.51
N GLU A 164 9.70 13.86 -11.38
CA GLU A 164 10.83 14.07 -12.28
C GLU A 164 10.52 13.55 -13.68
N GLU A 165 9.90 12.38 -13.79
CA GLU A 165 9.52 11.80 -15.07
C GLU A 165 8.44 12.65 -15.77
N ASN A 166 7.48 13.20 -15.01
CA ASN A 166 6.48 14.11 -15.55
C ASN A 166 7.10 15.37 -16.17
N ARG A 167 8.20 15.89 -15.59
CA ARG A 167 8.94 17.04 -16.14
C ARG A 167 9.70 16.69 -17.42
N LYS A 168 10.31 15.49 -17.48
CA LYS A 168 11.02 15.02 -18.70
C LYS A 168 10.09 14.82 -19.89
N LEU A 169 8.85 14.39 -19.63
CA LEU A 169 7.87 14.07 -20.66
C LEU A 169 6.99 15.26 -21.09
N THR A 170 7.49 16.48 -20.89
CA THR A 170 6.80 17.72 -21.32
C THR A 170 6.47 17.68 -22.80
N GLY A 171 5.17 17.69 -23.11
CA GLY A 171 4.62 17.59 -24.47
C GLY A 171 3.89 16.28 -24.78
N ASN A 172 4.08 15.23 -23.96
CA ASN A 172 3.27 14.01 -24.05
C ASN A 172 2.07 14.09 -23.10
N HIS A 173 1.01 14.77 -23.53
CA HIS A 173 -0.15 15.08 -22.69
C HIS A 173 -0.84 13.85 -22.09
N ILE A 174 -0.82 12.70 -22.78
CA ILE A 174 -1.46 11.46 -22.28
C ILE A 174 -0.67 10.93 -21.08
N VAL A 175 0.64 10.76 -21.24
CA VAL A 175 1.49 10.20 -20.16
C VAL A 175 1.62 11.19 -19.02
N GLN A 176 1.73 12.49 -19.29
CA GLN A 176 1.75 13.52 -18.25
C GLN A 176 0.46 13.53 -17.42
N THR A 177 -0.71 13.43 -18.06
CA THR A 177 -1.98 13.35 -17.32
C THR A 177 -2.03 12.13 -16.41
N GLN A 178 -1.48 10.99 -16.85
CA GLN A 178 -1.41 9.79 -16.04
C GLN A 178 -0.47 9.96 -14.84
N LEU A 179 0.76 10.45 -15.06
CA LEU A 179 1.72 10.71 -13.98
C LEU A 179 1.20 11.74 -12.98
N MET A 180 0.54 12.79 -13.44
CA MET A 180 -0.14 13.77 -12.59
C MET A 180 -1.26 13.13 -11.74
N ASN A 181 -2.02 12.18 -12.30
CA ASN A 181 -3.01 11.42 -11.52
C ASN A 181 -2.35 10.56 -10.45
N ASP A 182 -1.22 9.93 -10.79
CA ASP A 182 -0.49 9.06 -9.87
C ASP A 182 0.16 9.86 -8.74
N LEU A 183 0.69 11.06 -9.00
CA LEU A 183 1.09 12.02 -7.96
C LEU A 183 -0.06 12.34 -7.02
N LEU A 184 -1.22 12.71 -7.58
CA LEU A 184 -2.40 13.06 -6.78
C LEU A 184 -2.83 11.92 -5.85
N VAL A 185 -2.74 10.68 -6.31
CA VAL A 185 -3.09 9.51 -5.50
C VAL A 185 -2.01 9.20 -4.48
N GLY A 186 -0.73 9.31 -4.83
CA GLY A 186 0.37 9.22 -3.85
C GLY A 186 0.16 10.18 -2.68
N ILE A 187 -0.13 11.46 -2.96
CA ILE A 187 -0.40 12.48 -1.92
C ILE A 187 -1.59 12.07 -1.03
N ARG A 188 -2.70 11.61 -1.62
CA ARG A 188 -3.89 11.18 -0.86
C ARG A 188 -3.63 9.95 0.00
N VAL A 189 -2.83 9.01 -0.49
CA VAL A 189 -2.42 7.83 0.27
C VAL A 189 -1.53 8.24 1.44
N SER A 190 -0.57 9.14 1.23
CA SER A 190 0.25 9.72 2.32
C SER A 190 -0.62 10.36 3.40
N MET A 191 -1.63 11.15 3.02
CA MET A 191 -2.58 11.75 3.96
C MET A 191 -3.37 10.70 4.75
N THR A 192 -3.91 9.70 4.05
CA THR A 192 -4.70 8.62 4.66
C THR A 192 -3.86 7.83 5.66
N LEU A 193 -2.61 7.54 5.30
CA LEU A 193 -1.67 6.80 6.14
C LEU A 193 -1.39 7.56 7.44
N VAL A 194 -1.04 8.85 7.34
CA VAL A 194 -0.80 9.70 8.51
C VAL A 194 -2.04 9.82 9.39
N GLN A 195 -3.22 9.96 8.81
CA GLN A 195 -4.48 10.02 9.56
C GLN A 195 -4.79 8.71 10.30
N LYS A 196 -4.49 7.56 9.71
CA LYS A 196 -4.63 6.26 10.38
C LYS A 196 -3.69 6.14 11.56
N VAL A 197 -2.41 6.47 11.39
CA VAL A 197 -1.41 6.36 12.48
C VAL A 197 -1.71 7.31 13.65
N GLN A 198 -2.27 8.50 13.39
CA GLN A 198 -2.73 9.42 14.44
C GLN A 198 -3.72 8.77 15.42
N GLY A 199 -4.46 7.73 15.01
CA GLY A 199 -5.39 6.99 15.86
C GLY A 199 -4.77 5.82 16.65
N PHE A 200 -3.64 5.27 16.20
CA PHE A 200 -3.08 4.02 16.72
C PHE A 200 -1.86 4.19 17.63
N GLN A 201 -0.90 5.08 17.31
CA GLN A 201 0.34 5.19 18.09
C GLN A 201 0.91 6.62 18.12
N LYS A 202 0.55 7.35 19.17
CA LYS A 202 0.99 8.74 19.43
C LYS A 202 2.45 8.86 19.88
N MET A 203 3.06 7.76 20.35
CA MET A 203 4.42 7.74 20.92
C MET A 203 5.53 7.27 19.96
N HIS A 204 5.19 6.57 18.86
CA HIS A 204 6.18 6.04 17.92
C HIS A 204 6.50 7.00 16.75
N LEU A 205 5.72 8.08 16.54
CA LEU A 205 6.01 9.07 15.48
C LEU A 205 7.36 9.81 15.66
N MET A 206 7.94 9.77 16.86
CA MET A 206 9.20 10.43 17.19
C MET A 206 10.42 9.51 17.04
N SER A 207 10.28 8.29 16.50
CA SER A 207 11.47 7.51 16.08
C SER A 207 12.19 8.26 14.96
N SER A 208 13.51 8.42 15.13
CA SER A 208 14.39 9.17 14.22
C SER A 208 14.15 8.90 12.71
N PRO A 209 14.03 7.64 12.24
CA PRO A 209 13.82 7.36 10.80
C PRO A 209 12.42 7.73 10.28
N THR A 210 11.37 7.49 11.09
CA THR A 210 9.99 7.86 10.77
C THR A 210 9.83 9.37 10.63
N TRP A 211 10.36 10.09 11.62
CA TRP A 211 10.30 11.55 11.66
C TRP A 211 10.99 12.18 10.45
N GLN A 212 12.17 11.66 10.09
CA GLN A 212 12.91 12.11 8.91
C GLN A 212 12.10 11.89 7.62
N SER A 213 11.52 10.70 7.45
CA SER A 213 10.68 10.37 6.29
C SER A 213 9.45 11.29 6.19
N MET A 214 8.83 11.63 7.34
CA MET A 214 7.73 12.60 7.39
C MET A 214 8.18 14.02 7.02
N CYS A 215 9.36 14.46 7.46
CA CYS A 215 9.94 15.76 7.09
C CYS A 215 10.24 15.83 5.58
N GLU A 216 10.77 14.76 5.01
CA GLU A 216 11.09 14.67 3.59
C GLU A 216 9.83 14.71 2.72
N LEU A 217 8.77 13.98 3.10
CA LEU A 217 7.46 14.09 2.47
C LEU A 217 6.85 15.49 2.59
N LEU A 218 6.97 16.12 3.76
CA LEU A 218 6.51 17.50 3.97
C LEU A 218 7.23 18.48 3.04
N SER A 219 8.55 18.29 2.83
CA SER A 219 9.33 19.06 1.87
C SER A 219 8.85 18.85 0.43
N ILE A 220 8.56 17.60 0.03
CA ILE A 220 8.01 17.28 -1.29
C ILE A 220 6.65 17.97 -1.50
N PHE A 221 5.73 17.87 -0.55
CA PHE A 221 4.41 18.52 -0.68
C PHE A 221 4.52 20.04 -0.74
N THR A 222 5.46 20.64 -0.01
CA THR A 222 5.71 22.09 -0.08
C THR A 222 6.26 22.51 -1.45
N LYS A 223 7.13 21.69 -2.05
CA LYS A 223 7.60 21.89 -3.42
C LYS A 223 6.44 21.79 -4.42
N PHE A 224 5.61 20.76 -4.33
CA PHE A 224 4.44 20.61 -5.20
C PHE A 224 3.41 21.74 -5.05
N LEU A 225 3.24 22.27 -3.85
CA LEU A 225 2.38 23.42 -3.60
C LEU A 225 2.86 24.69 -4.33
N SER A 226 4.17 24.82 -4.52
CA SER A 226 4.82 26.01 -5.12
C SER A 226 5.24 25.80 -6.58
N ASP A 227 4.89 24.65 -7.18
CA ASP A 227 5.28 24.29 -8.54
C ASP A 227 4.18 24.66 -9.52
N ASP A 228 4.39 25.73 -10.29
CA ASP A 228 3.42 26.28 -11.25
C ASP A 228 3.16 25.35 -12.45
N ASP A 229 4.04 24.37 -12.71
CA ASP A 229 3.88 23.41 -13.81
C ASP A 229 2.92 22.26 -13.45
N LEU A 230 2.55 22.14 -12.17
CA LEU A 230 1.60 21.12 -11.70
C LEU A 230 0.15 21.62 -11.76
N LEU A 231 -0.78 20.68 -11.94
CA LEU A 231 -2.21 21.00 -11.89
C LEU A 231 -2.61 21.60 -10.54
N GLN A 232 -3.51 22.59 -10.56
CA GLN A 232 -4.07 23.22 -9.36
C GLN A 232 -4.66 22.21 -8.35
N THR A 233 -5.20 21.09 -8.84
CA THR A 233 -5.71 20.01 -7.98
C THR A 233 -4.59 19.32 -7.19
N ILE A 234 -3.40 19.16 -7.78
CA ILE A 234 -2.21 18.60 -7.10
C ILE A 234 -1.68 19.62 -6.09
N GLN A 235 -1.58 20.89 -6.48
CA GLN A 235 -1.12 21.96 -5.58
C GLN A 235 -2.02 22.08 -4.34
N SER A 236 -3.34 22.18 -4.53
CA SER A 236 -4.32 22.28 -3.44
C SER A 236 -4.35 21.02 -2.55
N THR A 237 -4.26 19.83 -3.14
CA THR A 237 -4.18 18.58 -2.36
C THR A 237 -2.87 18.49 -1.58
N SER A 238 -1.75 18.95 -2.16
CA SER A 238 -0.46 19.04 -1.47
C SER A 238 -0.50 20.03 -0.31
N GLY A 239 -1.16 21.18 -0.47
CA GLY A 239 -1.38 22.13 0.61
C GLY A 239 -2.17 21.52 1.78
N LEU A 240 -3.20 20.74 1.48
CA LEU A 240 -3.93 19.98 2.50
C LEU A 240 -3.05 18.92 3.18
N ALA A 241 -2.21 18.22 2.41
CA ALA A 241 -1.25 17.25 2.96
C ALA A 241 -0.26 17.93 3.91
N VAL A 242 0.29 19.10 3.55
CA VAL A 242 1.19 19.90 4.40
C VAL A 242 0.52 20.20 5.74
N ILE A 243 -0.71 20.71 5.73
CA ILE A 243 -1.46 21.03 6.96
C ILE A 243 -1.65 19.78 7.82
N LEU A 244 -2.03 18.65 7.22
CA LEU A 244 -2.26 17.39 7.93
C LEU A 244 -0.98 16.81 8.54
N PHE A 245 0.14 16.85 7.81
CA PHE A 245 1.43 16.36 8.30
C PHE A 245 1.95 17.22 9.46
N ILE A 246 1.88 18.55 9.35
CA ILE A 246 2.24 19.45 10.45
C ILE A 246 1.37 19.16 11.67
N LYS A 247 0.05 19.03 11.48
CA LYS A 247 -0.85 18.67 12.58
C LYS A 247 -0.48 17.33 13.21
N ALA A 248 -0.08 16.33 12.42
CA ALA A 248 0.33 15.01 12.90
C ALA A 248 1.62 15.07 13.73
N MET A 249 2.60 15.81 13.22
CA MET A 249 3.97 15.85 13.74
C MET A 249 4.08 16.66 15.04
N PHE A 250 3.21 17.66 15.24
CA PHE A 250 3.37 18.67 16.29
C PHE A 250 2.23 18.70 17.33
N GLN A 251 1.51 17.58 17.52
CA GLN A 251 0.55 17.43 18.61
C GLN A 251 1.16 16.60 19.76
N PRO A 252 1.26 17.10 21.00
CA PRO A 252 0.55 18.25 21.57
C PRO A 252 1.21 19.62 21.31
N PRO A 253 0.43 20.73 21.41
CA PRO A 253 0.81 22.11 21.07
C PRO A 253 1.97 22.74 21.88
N GLU A 254 2.65 21.97 22.72
CA GLU A 254 3.75 22.44 23.57
C GLU A 254 5.09 22.53 22.81
N LYS A 255 5.20 21.90 21.63
CA LYS A 255 6.40 21.92 20.77
C LYS A 255 6.32 22.90 19.57
N ILE A 256 5.37 23.84 19.60
CA ILE A 256 5.21 24.89 18.59
C ILE A 256 6.48 25.76 18.37
N PRO A 257 7.40 25.98 19.33
CA PRO A 257 8.62 26.73 19.07
C PRO A 257 9.57 26.09 18.03
N ASP A 258 9.62 24.75 17.95
CA ASP A 258 10.43 24.04 16.95
C ASP A 258 9.88 24.23 15.52
N LEU A 259 8.57 24.50 15.42
CA LEU A 259 7.85 24.85 14.19
C LEU A 259 8.46 26.12 13.58
N CYS A 260 8.72 27.15 14.38
CA CYS A 260 9.30 28.40 13.89
C CYS A 260 10.67 28.21 13.23
N CYS A 261 11.50 27.28 13.72
CA CYS A 261 12.81 26.95 13.14
C CYS A 261 12.70 26.17 11.82
N LEU A 262 11.74 25.25 11.72
CA LEU A 262 11.49 24.48 10.50
C LEU A 262 10.90 25.36 9.39
N PHE A 263 9.93 26.22 9.74
CA PHE A 263 9.34 27.19 8.82
C PHE A 263 10.37 28.22 8.36
N SER A 264 11.24 28.71 9.25
CA SER A 264 12.31 29.62 8.83
C SER A 264 13.35 28.96 7.92
N SER A 265 13.59 27.64 8.05
CA SER A 265 14.48 26.90 7.14
C SER A 265 13.82 26.54 5.80
N ILE A 266 12.52 26.24 5.79
CA ILE A 266 11.75 25.89 4.57
C ILE A 266 11.42 27.14 3.74
N PHE A 267 11.17 28.28 4.38
CA PHE A 267 10.81 29.54 3.72
C PHE A 267 12.01 30.50 3.52
N GLN A 268 13.25 30.10 3.81
CA GLN A 268 14.45 30.95 3.71
C GLN A 268 14.97 31.21 2.28
N HIS A 269 14.28 30.74 1.25
CA HIS A 269 14.45 31.26 -0.12
C HIS A 269 13.22 31.99 -0.63
N PRO A 270 12.85 33.15 -0.05
CA PRO A 270 12.10 34.12 -0.81
C PRO A 270 13.11 34.76 -1.77
N LYS A 271 13.15 34.30 -3.03
CA LYS A 271 13.75 35.12 -4.08
C LYS A 271 13.03 36.46 -4.05
N ARG A 272 13.83 37.48 -3.73
CA ARG A 272 13.53 38.90 -3.79
C ARG A 272 12.58 39.21 -4.96
N PHE A 273 11.34 39.54 -4.64
CA PHE A 273 10.53 40.46 -5.45
C PHE A 273 10.48 41.77 -4.67
N LEU A 274 11.41 42.65 -5.04
CA LEU A 274 11.30 44.10 -4.96
C LEU A 274 11.63 44.60 -6.36
#